data_AF-A0A819MZQ8-F1
#
_entry.id   AF-A0A819MZQ8-F1
#
_cell.length_a   1.000
_cell.length_b   1.000
_cell.length_c   1.000
_cell.angle_alpha   90.00
_cell.angle_beta   90.00
_cell.angle_gamma   90.00
#
_symmetry.space_group_name_H-M   'P 1'
#
loop_
_entity.id
_entity.type
_entity.pdbx_description
1 polymer ?
#
loop_
_entity_poly.entity_id
_entity_poly.type
_entity_poly.pdbx_seq_one_letter_code
_entity_poly.pdbx_strand_id
1 'polypeptide(L)'
;WTRRSEASKGEVLFETIHCCELAMDDQVALFGMAVDFMAYDTFLINNGVGTDANGVDRINEVGRITRFNHSTSLSIWFDSYANMINGTDSTLWHPNARKDERIYAFIRDICRSVYLEFNETRRNFVGVDVYHYTLPSTMFSNSTENRGFCMNSTTANKSHEYNCLPSGLFTQTPCQHCE
;
A
#
# COMPACT_ATOMS: atom_id res chain seq x y z
N TRP A 1 11.40 -13.02 -4.74
CA TRP A 1 12.65 -12.74 -4.02
C TRP A 1 12.66 -11.26 -3.68
N THR A 2 12.90 -10.91 -2.42
CA THR A 2 12.96 -9.50 -1.97
C THR A 2 14.43 -9.11 -1.79
N ARG A 3 14.88 -8.05 -2.48
CA ARG A 3 16.25 -7.53 -2.35
C ARG A 3 16.20 -6.23 -1.54
N ARG A 4 17.12 -6.08 -0.58
CA ARG A 4 17.27 -4.89 0.26
C ARG A 4 18.53 -4.14 -0.17
N SER A 5 18.41 -2.84 -0.39
CA SER A 5 19.55 -1.94 -0.60
C SER A 5 19.39 -0.67 0.23
N GLU A 6 20.50 -0.06 0.63
CA GLU A 6 20.50 1.17 1.43
C GLU A 6 20.28 2.39 0.53
N ALA A 7 19.28 3.21 0.86
CA ALA A 7 19.09 4.52 0.26
C ALA A 7 19.72 5.59 1.18
N SER A 8 20.25 6.66 0.59
CA SER A 8 20.81 7.78 1.37
C SER A 8 19.71 8.49 2.19
N LYS A 9 19.98 8.86 3.45
CA LYS A 9 19.11 9.64 4.38
C LYS A 9 18.05 8.86 5.20
N GLY A 10 18.42 7.74 5.81
CA GLY A 10 17.54 7.06 6.78
C GLY A 10 16.33 6.38 6.11
N GLU A 11 16.52 5.91 4.87
CA GLU A 11 15.52 5.18 4.12
C GLU A 11 16.14 3.86 3.61
N VAL A 12 15.29 2.87 3.41
CA VAL A 12 15.66 1.55 2.89
C VAL A 12 14.82 1.26 1.65
N LEU A 13 15.48 0.79 0.60
CA LEU A 13 14.83 0.37 -0.62
C LEU A 13 14.54 -1.14 -0.56
N PHE A 14 13.28 -1.49 -0.78
CA PHE A 14 12.83 -2.86 -0.96
C PHE A 14 12.37 -3.08 -2.38
N GLU A 15 12.94 -4.08 -3.04
CA GLU A 15 12.55 -4.53 -4.37
C GLU A 15 11.77 -5.84 -4.25
N THR A 16 10.54 -5.87 -4.75
CA THR A 16 9.73 -7.10 -4.79
C THR A 16 9.47 -7.51 -6.23
N ILE A 17 9.85 -8.75 -6.58
CA ILE A 17 9.50 -9.35 -7.87
C ILE A 17 7.99 -9.60 -7.89
N HIS A 18 7.30 -9.03 -8.87
CA HIS A 18 5.97 -9.48 -9.26
C HIS A 18 6.04 -10.14 -10.63
N CYS A 19 5.36 -11.28 -10.79
CA CYS A 19 5.07 -11.78 -12.12
C CYS A 19 3.92 -10.93 -12.66
N CYS A 20 4.23 -9.82 -13.34
CA CYS A 20 3.34 -9.41 -14.42
C CYS A 20 3.34 -10.58 -15.42
N GLU A 21 2.15 -10.94 -15.87
CA GLU A 21 1.84 -12.20 -16.52
C GLU A 21 2.86 -12.58 -17.59
N LEU A 22 3.31 -13.83 -17.53
CA LEU A 22 3.98 -14.50 -18.64
C LEU A 22 3.10 -14.30 -19.88
N ALA A 23 3.53 -13.47 -20.83
CA ALA A 23 3.29 -13.83 -22.21
C ALA A 23 4.05 -15.15 -22.43
N MET A 24 3.37 -16.27 -22.17
CA MET A 24 3.76 -17.59 -22.67
C MET A 24 3.58 -17.53 -24.19
N ASP A 25 4.49 -16.88 -24.89
CA ASP A 25 4.73 -17.17 -26.29
C ASP A 25 6.01 -18.00 -26.35
N ASP A 26 5.88 -19.14 -27.02
CA ASP A 26 6.85 -20.23 -27.05
C ASP A 26 8.27 -19.76 -27.40
N GLN A 27 9.24 -20.51 -26.89
CA GLN A 27 10.69 -20.51 -27.20
C GLN A 27 11.61 -19.87 -26.14
N VAL A 28 12.14 -20.76 -25.29
CA VAL A 28 13.34 -20.59 -24.49
C VAL A 28 14.56 -20.37 -25.40
N ALA A 29 14.92 -19.11 -25.68
CA ALA A 29 16.26 -18.66 -26.08
C ALA A 29 16.30 -17.15 -25.84
N LEU A 30 17.11 -16.56 -24.95
CA LEU A 30 18.56 -16.67 -24.91
C LEU A 30 19.05 -16.11 -23.56
N PHE A 31 19.85 -16.90 -22.85
CA PHE A 31 20.34 -16.77 -21.48
C PHE A 31 21.24 -15.54 -21.16
N GLY A 32 21.02 -14.37 -21.75
CA GLY A 32 21.96 -13.22 -21.60
C GLY A 32 21.38 -11.81 -21.52
N MET A 33 20.08 -11.60 -21.75
CA MET A 33 19.48 -10.24 -21.79
C MET A 33 18.11 -10.16 -21.10
N ALA A 34 17.88 -10.98 -20.07
CA ALA A 34 16.60 -11.07 -19.36
C ALA A 34 16.63 -10.48 -17.93
N VAL A 35 17.50 -9.50 -17.67
CA VAL A 35 17.51 -8.76 -16.39
C VAL A 35 16.90 -7.37 -16.49
N ASP A 36 16.66 -6.86 -17.71
CA ASP A 36 15.97 -5.56 -17.93
C ASP A 36 14.44 -5.70 -18.05
N PHE A 37 13.89 -6.93 -18.01
CA PHE A 37 12.45 -7.21 -18.12
C PHE A 37 11.82 -7.68 -16.79
N MET A 38 12.39 -7.27 -15.66
CA MET A 38 11.72 -7.42 -14.37
C MET A 38 11.25 -6.04 -13.96
N ALA A 39 9.96 -5.75 -14.15
CA ALA A 39 9.33 -4.63 -13.47
C ALA A 39 9.29 -4.99 -11.98
N TYR A 40 10.21 -4.40 -11.21
CA TYR A 40 10.22 -4.54 -9.76
C TYR A 40 9.36 -3.43 -9.16
N ASP A 41 8.43 -3.82 -8.31
CA ASP A 41 7.82 -2.85 -7.42
C ASP A 41 8.84 -2.44 -6.36
N THR A 42 9.00 -1.13 -6.20
CA THR A 42 9.98 -0.53 -5.30
C THR A 42 9.29 0.24 -4.20
N PHE A 43 9.63 -0.09 -2.95
CA PHE A 43 9.24 0.68 -1.78
C PHE A 43 10.45 1.40 -1.22
N LEU A 44 10.32 2.71 -1.05
CA LEU A 44 11.22 3.50 -0.23
C LEU A 44 10.58 3.68 1.14
N ILE A 45 11.21 3.10 2.17
CA ILE A 45 10.66 3.02 3.52
C ILE A 45 11.58 3.72 4.49
N ASN A 46 11.02 4.48 5.42
CA ASN A 46 11.77 5.13 6.49
C ASN A 46 12.27 4.10 7.52
N ASN A 47 13.57 4.14 7.84
CA ASN A 47 14.20 3.20 8.75
C ASN A 47 14.14 3.62 10.23
N GLY A 48 13.55 4.78 10.53
CA GLY A 48 13.41 5.30 11.89
C GLY A 48 14.71 5.84 12.50
N VAL A 49 15.78 5.99 11.73
CA VAL A 49 17.08 6.48 12.23
C VAL A 49 17.26 7.97 11.96
N GLY A 50 17.69 8.69 13.00
CA GLY A 50 17.99 10.12 12.96
C GLY A 50 16.81 10.98 13.38
N THR A 51 16.93 12.28 13.13
CA THR A 51 15.91 13.27 13.48
C THR A 51 15.31 13.90 12.23
N ASP A 52 14.06 14.36 12.35
CA ASP A 52 13.39 15.15 11.33
C ASP A 52 13.95 16.59 11.27
N ALA A 53 13.40 17.42 10.38
CA ALA A 53 13.82 18.81 10.21
C ALA A 53 13.61 19.67 11.48
N ASN A 54 12.79 19.22 12.42
CA ASN A 54 12.48 19.90 13.68
C ASN A 54 13.29 19.33 14.86
N GLY A 55 14.18 18.35 14.62
CA GLY A 55 14.98 17.70 15.66
C GLY A 55 14.23 16.60 16.42
N VAL A 56 13.07 16.16 15.95
CA VAL A 56 12.28 15.08 16.56
C VAL A 56 12.77 13.72 16.07
N ASP A 57 12.88 12.75 16.96
CA ASP A 57 13.27 11.37 16.62
C ASP A 57 12.31 10.76 15.58
N ARG A 58 12.89 10.20 14.51
CA ARG A 58 12.16 9.56 13.41
C ARG A 58 11.68 8.14 13.77
N ILE A 59 11.90 7.66 14.99
CA ILE A 59 11.42 6.34 15.42
C ILE A 59 9.90 6.16 15.21
N ASN A 60 9.11 7.23 15.29
CA ASN A 60 7.67 7.18 15.02
C ASN A 60 7.33 7.10 13.53
N GLU A 61 8.30 7.29 12.64
CA GLU A 61 8.15 7.16 11.19
C GLU A 61 8.66 5.82 10.66
N VAL A 62 9.21 4.95 11.51
CA VAL A 62 9.76 3.66 11.08
C VAL A 62 8.72 2.83 10.32
N GLY A 63 9.14 2.22 9.21
CA GLY A 63 8.25 1.43 8.36
C GLY A 63 7.34 2.26 7.45
N ARG A 64 7.27 3.59 7.62
CA ARG A 64 6.44 4.46 6.78
C ARG A 64 6.98 4.48 5.35
N ILE A 65 6.09 4.25 4.38
CA ILE A 65 6.41 4.36 2.96
C ILE A 65 6.52 5.85 2.60
N THR A 66 7.63 6.23 1.98
CA THR A 66 7.84 7.58 1.44
C THR A 66 7.64 7.61 -0.07
N ARG A 67 7.98 6.52 -0.77
CA ARG A 67 7.69 6.35 -2.21
C ARG A 67 7.34 4.91 -2.54
N PHE A 68 6.45 4.76 -3.52
CA PHE A 68 6.16 3.53 -4.23
C PHE A 68 6.41 3.78 -5.72
N ASN A 69 7.24 2.95 -6.37
CA ASN A 69 7.59 3.09 -7.79
C ASN A 69 8.00 4.52 -8.17
N HIS A 70 8.93 5.09 -7.39
CA HIS A 70 9.44 6.46 -7.52
C HIS A 70 8.42 7.59 -7.30
N SER A 71 7.15 7.27 -7.01
CA SER A 71 6.08 8.24 -6.79
C SER A 71 5.68 8.33 -5.31
N THR A 72 5.21 9.49 -4.89
CA THR A 72 4.64 9.73 -3.55
C THR A 72 3.12 9.51 -3.50
N SER A 73 2.48 9.31 -4.66
CA SER A 73 1.05 9.01 -4.79
C SER A 73 0.80 8.12 -6.00
N LEU A 74 -0.32 7.40 -5.99
CA LEU A 74 -0.80 6.70 -7.17
C LEU A 74 -1.38 7.68 -8.21
N SER A 75 -1.64 7.17 -9.41
CA SER A 75 -2.33 7.88 -10.49
C SER A 75 -3.46 7.06 -11.12
N ILE A 76 -3.83 5.94 -10.48
CA ILE A 76 -4.78 4.96 -11.04
C ILE A 76 -6.22 5.22 -10.62
N TRP A 77 -6.42 5.91 -9.49
CA TRP A 77 -7.74 6.29 -9.01
C TRP A 77 -8.11 7.69 -9.52
N PHE A 78 -9.40 7.99 -9.61
CA PHE A 78 -9.83 9.30 -10.09
C PHE A 78 -9.78 10.39 -9.01
N ASP A 79 -9.88 10.01 -7.74
CA ASP A 79 -9.86 10.94 -6.59
C ASP A 79 -8.44 11.03 -6.03
N SER A 80 -7.98 12.23 -5.70
CA SER A 80 -6.64 12.44 -5.12
C SER A 80 -6.51 11.80 -3.74
N TYR A 81 -7.58 11.74 -2.96
CA TYR A 81 -7.61 11.02 -1.69
C TYR A 81 -7.37 9.51 -1.91
N ALA A 82 -8.00 8.93 -2.94
CA ALA A 82 -7.85 7.52 -3.25
C ALA A 82 -6.44 7.14 -3.71
N ASN A 83 -5.71 8.11 -4.27
CA ASN A 83 -4.33 7.95 -4.72
C ASN A 83 -3.28 8.16 -3.62
N MET A 84 -3.66 8.47 -2.38
CA MET A 84 -2.68 8.66 -1.31
C MET A 84 -2.03 7.33 -0.91
N ILE A 85 -0.70 7.34 -0.76
CA ILE A 85 0.08 6.24 -0.19
C ILE A 85 0.33 6.57 1.27
N ASN A 86 -0.50 6.00 2.14
CA ASN A 86 -0.47 6.19 3.59
C ASN A 86 0.00 4.94 4.32
N GLY A 87 0.81 5.15 5.36
CA GLY A 87 1.20 4.12 6.31
C GLY A 87 2.43 3.32 5.91
N THR A 88 2.45 2.06 6.36
CA THR A 88 3.58 1.14 6.17
C THR A 88 3.23 0.05 5.14
N ASP A 89 4.18 -0.83 4.84
CA ASP A 89 3.94 -2.02 4.02
C ASP A 89 3.30 -3.18 4.81
N SER A 90 2.79 -2.91 6.02
CA SER A 90 2.25 -3.86 7.00
C SER A 90 3.24 -4.84 7.64
N THR A 91 4.53 -4.72 7.38
CA THR A 91 5.55 -5.57 8.03
C THR A 91 5.95 -5.05 9.40
N LEU A 92 5.87 -3.74 9.60
CA LEU A 92 6.26 -3.03 10.81
C LEU A 92 5.41 -1.77 10.99
N TRP A 93 5.18 -1.39 12.24
CA TRP A 93 4.57 -0.10 12.63
C TRP A 93 5.44 0.57 13.70
N HIS A 94 5.15 1.85 13.99
CA HIS A 94 5.88 2.57 15.02
C HIS A 94 5.69 1.94 16.41
N PRO A 95 6.72 1.95 17.26
CA PRO A 95 6.69 1.26 18.55
C PRO A 95 5.68 1.87 19.54
N ASN A 96 5.35 3.15 19.38
CA ASN A 96 4.47 3.88 20.28
C ASN A 96 2.99 3.78 19.87
N ALA A 97 2.57 2.62 19.37
CA ALA A 97 1.22 2.44 18.87
C ALA A 97 0.17 2.55 19.98
N ARG A 98 -0.88 3.33 19.74
CA ARG A 98 -1.97 3.61 20.68
C ARG A 98 -3.25 2.89 20.30
N LYS A 99 -4.06 2.56 21.32
CA LYS A 99 -5.35 1.88 21.11
C LYS A 99 -6.40 2.77 20.44
N ASP A 100 -6.28 4.10 20.58
CA ASP A 100 -7.22 5.06 20.00
C ASP A 100 -6.76 5.62 18.65
N GLU A 101 -5.64 5.13 18.11
CA GLU A 101 -5.16 5.56 16.80
C GLU A 101 -5.57 4.57 15.70
N ARG A 102 -5.74 5.13 14.49
CA ARG A 102 -5.83 4.34 13.26
C ARG A 102 -4.42 4.14 12.71
N ILE A 103 -4.03 2.90 12.50
CA ILE A 103 -2.78 2.58 11.79
C ILE A 103 -3.08 2.38 10.32
N TYR A 104 -2.20 2.89 9.46
CA TYR A 104 -2.37 2.81 8.02
C TYR A 104 -1.41 1.78 7.42
N ALA A 105 -1.84 1.13 6.35
CA ALA A 105 -1.00 0.28 5.52
C ALA A 105 -1.32 0.52 4.05
N PHE A 106 -0.29 0.56 3.21
CA PHE A 106 -0.47 0.52 1.77
C PHE A 106 -0.36 -0.93 1.30
N ILE A 107 -1.44 -1.44 0.71
CA ILE A 107 -1.50 -2.80 0.22
C ILE A 107 -1.36 -2.74 -1.30
N ARG A 108 -0.14 -2.99 -1.79
CA ARG A 108 0.16 -3.01 -3.23
C ARG A 108 -0.80 -3.89 -4.00
N ASP A 109 -1.10 -5.09 -3.48
CA ASP A 109 -1.92 -6.06 -4.22
C ASP A 109 -3.30 -5.51 -4.58
N ILE A 110 -3.84 -4.55 -3.80
CA ILE A 110 -5.10 -3.87 -4.09
C ILE A 110 -4.93 -2.40 -4.49
N CYS A 111 -3.68 -1.98 -4.71
CA CYS A 111 -3.23 -0.62 -5.03
C CYS A 111 -3.96 0.47 -4.22
N ARG A 112 -4.07 0.27 -2.91
CA ARG A 112 -4.83 1.18 -2.05
C ARG A 112 -4.24 1.21 -0.64
N SER A 113 -4.27 2.39 -0.02
CA SER A 113 -4.08 2.51 1.42
C SER A 113 -5.33 2.19 2.21
N VAL A 114 -5.14 1.40 3.26
CA VAL A 114 -6.17 1.00 4.20
C VAL A 114 -5.83 1.49 5.60
N TYR A 115 -6.84 1.63 6.46
CA TYR A 115 -6.64 1.85 7.89
C TYR A 115 -7.19 0.68 8.70
N LEU A 116 -6.52 0.39 9.81
CA LEU A 116 -6.93 -0.61 10.77
C LEU A 116 -7.24 0.07 12.10
N GLU A 117 -8.24 -0.45 12.80
CA GLU A 117 -8.67 0.03 14.10
C GLU A 117 -8.39 -1.03 15.17
N PHE A 118 -8.02 -0.58 16.37
CA PHE A 118 -7.82 -1.46 17.49
C PHE A 118 -9.14 -2.20 17.81
N ASN A 119 -9.07 -3.52 17.88
CA ASN A 119 -10.20 -4.35 18.28
C ASN A 119 -10.03 -4.79 19.73
N GLU A 120 -8.93 -5.47 20.03
CA GLU A 120 -8.71 -6.04 21.36
C GLU A 120 -7.22 -6.29 21.65
N THR A 121 -6.91 -6.54 22.92
CA THR A 121 -5.59 -7.03 23.33
C THR A 121 -5.65 -8.55 23.43
N ARG A 122 -4.78 -9.25 22.70
CA ARG A 122 -4.64 -10.72 22.76
C ARG A 122 -3.31 -11.08 23.39
N ARG A 123 -3.24 -12.25 24.01
CA ARG A 123 -1.97 -12.83 24.44
C ARG A 123 -1.46 -13.76 23.35
N ASN A 124 -0.25 -13.54 22.88
CA ASN A 124 0.36 -14.43 21.89
C ASN A 124 0.83 -15.76 22.53
N PHE A 125 1.33 -16.68 21.71
CA PHE A 125 1.74 -18.01 22.15
C PHE A 125 2.94 -18.01 23.14
N VAL A 126 3.71 -16.91 23.20
CA VAL A 126 4.83 -16.74 24.15
C VAL A 126 4.45 -15.93 25.39
N GLY A 127 3.17 -15.58 25.57
CA GLY A 127 2.67 -14.91 26.77
C GLY A 127 2.79 -13.39 26.75
N VAL A 128 3.14 -12.77 25.63
CA VAL A 128 3.21 -11.31 25.46
C VAL A 128 1.85 -10.79 25.00
N ASP A 129 1.41 -9.70 25.63
CA ASP A 129 0.18 -9.01 25.23
C ASP A 129 0.44 -8.20 23.95
N VAL A 130 -0.38 -8.43 22.93
CA VAL A 130 -0.29 -7.84 21.60
C VAL A 130 -1.61 -7.15 21.25
N TYR A 131 -1.54 -6.06 20.49
CA TYR A 131 -2.72 -5.38 19.99
C TYR A 131 -3.20 -6.04 18.70
N HIS A 132 -4.46 -6.45 18.70
CA HIS A 132 -5.13 -7.01 17.53
C HIS A 132 -5.90 -5.88 16.84
N TYR A 133 -5.36 -5.41 15.72
CA TYR A 133 -6.00 -4.44 14.85
C TYR A 133 -6.79 -5.15 13.76
N THR A 134 -7.95 -4.62 13.40
CA THR A 134 -8.80 -5.18 12.36
C THR A 134 -9.20 -4.13 11.34
N LEU A 135 -9.43 -4.59 10.11
CA LEU A 135 -9.97 -3.75 9.05
C LEU A 135 -11.46 -3.50 9.29
N PRO A 136 -11.91 -2.26 9.47
CA PRO A 136 -13.32 -1.97 9.72
C PRO A 136 -14.15 -2.11 8.44
N SER A 137 -15.43 -2.48 8.57
CA SER A 137 -16.34 -2.68 7.45
C SER A 137 -16.57 -1.41 6.62
N THR A 138 -16.33 -0.23 7.20
CA THR A 138 -16.39 1.07 6.54
C THR A 138 -15.39 1.18 5.38
N MET A 139 -14.25 0.47 5.43
CA MET A 139 -13.18 0.53 4.41
C MET A 139 -13.63 0.14 2.99
N PHE A 140 -14.58 -0.79 2.90
CA PHE A 140 -15.12 -1.27 1.63
C PHE A 140 -16.62 -1.01 1.51
N SER A 141 -17.16 -0.11 2.32
CA SER A 141 -18.57 0.27 2.25
C SER A 141 -18.84 1.17 1.03
N ASN A 142 -20.05 1.12 0.49
CA ASN A 142 -20.51 2.12 -0.46
C ASN A 142 -20.79 3.44 0.29
N SER A 143 -19.77 4.28 0.41
CA SER A 143 -19.80 5.54 1.15
C SER A 143 -19.16 6.68 0.35
N THR A 144 -19.41 7.92 0.77
CA THR A 144 -18.80 9.10 0.16
C THR A 144 -17.28 9.14 0.28
N GLU A 145 -16.72 8.57 1.36
CA GLU A 145 -15.26 8.43 1.56
C GLU A 145 -14.65 7.45 0.54
N ASN A 146 -15.39 6.39 0.20
CA ASN A 146 -14.91 5.36 -0.73
C ASN A 146 -15.21 5.65 -2.21
N ARG A 147 -15.88 6.76 -2.51
CA ARG A 147 -16.28 7.10 -3.89
C ARG A 147 -15.10 7.02 -4.87
N GLY A 148 -13.91 7.45 -4.43
CA GLY A 148 -12.65 7.50 -5.19
C GLY A 148 -12.19 6.15 -5.73
N PHE A 149 -12.70 5.05 -5.15
CA PHE A 149 -12.35 3.68 -5.50
C PHE A 149 -13.40 3.01 -6.40
N CYS A 150 -14.41 3.78 -6.85
CA CYS A 150 -15.44 3.31 -7.75
C CYS A 150 -15.07 3.62 -9.20
N MET A 151 -15.58 2.84 -10.16
CA MET A 151 -15.34 3.10 -11.58
C MET A 151 -16.01 4.42 -12.00
N ASN A 152 -15.35 5.19 -12.85
CA ASN A 152 -15.96 6.34 -13.49
C ASN A 152 -16.98 5.83 -14.53
N SER A 153 -18.27 6.03 -14.27
CA SER A 153 -19.30 5.67 -15.25
C SER A 153 -19.32 6.73 -16.36
N THR A 154 -18.63 6.45 -17.46
CA THR A 154 -18.75 7.24 -18.70
C THR A 154 -20.16 7.18 -19.31
N THR A 155 -21.07 6.40 -18.72
CA THR A 155 -22.46 6.15 -19.15
C THR A 155 -23.54 6.66 -18.18
N ALA A 156 -23.17 7.25 -17.04
CA ALA A 156 -24.15 7.83 -16.12
C ALA A 156 -24.52 9.25 -16.56
N ASN A 157 -25.71 9.37 -17.16
CA ASN A 157 -26.35 10.65 -17.44
C ASN A 157 -26.33 11.57 -16.22
N LYS A 158 -25.59 12.68 -16.28
CA LYS A 158 -25.79 13.98 -15.57
C LYS A 158 -26.43 13.96 -14.16
N SER A 159 -26.11 12.98 -13.35
CA SER A 159 -26.25 13.01 -11.89
C SER A 159 -24.98 12.38 -11.33
N HIS A 160 -24.38 13.02 -10.32
CA HIS A 160 -23.22 12.56 -9.58
C HIS A 160 -23.49 11.24 -8.84
N GLU A 161 -23.69 10.14 -9.56
CA GLU A 161 -23.92 8.81 -9.00
C GLU A 161 -22.73 7.93 -9.41
N TYR A 162 -21.79 7.77 -8.48
CA TYR A 162 -20.69 6.82 -8.63
C TYR A 162 -21.29 5.41 -8.59
N ASN A 163 -21.09 4.62 -9.65
CA ASN A 163 -21.51 3.22 -9.69
C ASN A 163 -20.52 2.37 -8.89
N CYS A 164 -20.61 2.46 -7.56
CA CYS A 164 -19.85 1.63 -6.66
C CYS A 164 -20.45 0.22 -6.59
N LEU A 165 -19.58 -0.79 -6.44
CA LEU A 165 -20.02 -2.14 -6.13
C LEU A 165 -20.71 -2.18 -4.75
N PRO A 166 -21.51 -3.23 -4.46
CA PRO A 166 -22.07 -3.44 -3.14
C PRO A 166 -21.00 -3.42 -2.04
N SER A 167 -21.37 -2.97 -0.84
CA SER A 167 -20.46 -2.92 0.31
C SER A 167 -19.74 -4.26 0.55
N GLY A 168 -18.44 -4.20 0.76
CA GLY A 168 -17.55 -5.36 0.88
C GLY A 168 -16.80 -5.69 -0.43
N LEU A 169 -17.17 -5.06 -1.55
CA LEU A 169 -16.53 -5.24 -2.85
C LEU A 169 -16.00 -3.91 -3.38
N PHE A 170 -14.91 -3.97 -4.13
CA PHE A 170 -14.38 -2.83 -4.90
C PHE A 170 -13.69 -3.35 -6.17
N THR A 171 -13.48 -2.47 -7.15
CA THR A 171 -12.84 -2.84 -8.41
C THR A 171 -11.33 -2.87 -8.27
N GLN A 172 -10.68 -3.94 -8.71
CA GLN A 172 -9.21 -4.02 -8.78
C GLN A 172 -8.67 -3.73 -10.19
N THR A 173 -9.53 -3.54 -11.19
CA THR A 173 -9.13 -3.35 -12.59
C THR A 173 -8.03 -2.29 -12.78
N PRO A 174 -8.08 -1.10 -12.13
CA PRO A 174 -7.02 -0.09 -12.26
C PRO A 174 -5.64 -0.53 -11.75
N CYS A 175 -5.59 -1.53 -10.87
CA CYS A 175 -4.36 -2.05 -10.27
C CYS A 175 -3.71 -3.16 -11.09
N GLN A 176 -4.49 -3.82 -11.96
CA GLN A 176 -4.05 -4.96 -12.77
C GLN A 176 -3.57 -4.58 -14.17
N HIS A 177 -3.58 -3.29 -14.52
CA HIS A 177 -2.98 -2.82 -15.76
C HIS A 177 -1.47 -2.66 -15.57
N CYS A 178 -0.70 -3.60 -16.13
CA CYS A 178 0.70 -3.36 -16.46
C CYS A 178 0.72 -2.58 -17.77
N GLU A 179 1.16 -1.31 -17.74
CA GLU A 179 1.62 -0.61 -18.94
C GLU A 179 3.13 -0.86 -19.16
#